data_AF-A0A0L8FRD1-F1
#
_entry.id   AF-A0A0L8FRD1-F1
#
_cell.length_a   1.000
_cell.length_b   1.000
_cell.length_c   1.000
_cell.angle_alpha   90.00
_cell.angle_beta   90.00
_cell.angle_gamma   90.00
#
_symmetry.space_group_name_H-M   'P 1'
#
loop_
_entity.id
_entity.type
_entity.pdbx_description
1 polymer ?
#
loop_
_entity_poly.entity_id
_entity_poly.type
_entity_poly.pdbx_seq_one_letter_code
_entity_poly.pdbx_strand_id
1 'polypeptide(L)'
;MALPPEVEALKSENVKLQYQLDHLKSSFAKEQMKENNHMICLNVLMEQIFALAIQDAYPDLGSEAPVMLTPTNKPNFGDYQCNSAMSICQLLKTKGVKVNPREVAQKILKHLQTTEYIEKTDIAGPGFINIFLAKNYVSKQISKLLKNGVQPPYIAKKCHVVIDFSSPNIAKEMHVGHLRSTIIGDAIATLLEWVGHDVLRLNHLGDWGTQFGMLIVHLQDKFPSFEKDSPPISDLQAFYKESKVRFDKEPEFKKRAYEAVVKLQSYDPHHLEAWKKICVVSRQEFEKIYSALNIKILDRGESFYQDRMVKLVSDLQSSDKLVSEDGMKVIFTPNQKVPLIIVKSDGGFTYDTSDLTAIKQRLFEEKGTWLIYVTDAGQSTHFSTLFEAAEMLGWYDKSVVRCQHVGFGVVLGEDK
;
A
#
# COMPACT_ATOMS: atom_id res chain seq x y z
N MET A 1 -62.20 7.35 10.71
CA MET A 1 -61.59 6.13 10.14
C MET A 1 -60.18 6.04 10.69
N ALA A 2 -59.86 4.98 11.44
CA ALA A 2 -58.48 4.73 11.87
C ALA A 2 -57.61 4.53 10.64
N LEU A 3 -56.41 5.12 10.63
CA LEU A 3 -55.45 4.92 9.56
C LEU A 3 -55.04 3.43 9.53
N PRO A 4 -54.73 2.86 8.36
CA PRO A 4 -54.20 1.50 8.29
C PRO A 4 -52.95 1.37 9.19
N PRO A 5 -52.77 0.25 9.90
CA PRO A 5 -51.65 0.05 10.83
C PRO A 5 -50.26 0.31 10.20
N GLU A 6 -50.12 0.01 8.92
CA GLU A 6 -48.92 0.25 8.12
C GLU A 6 -48.62 1.75 7.94
N VAL A 7 -49.65 2.57 7.77
CA VAL A 7 -49.52 4.04 7.68
C VAL A 7 -49.13 4.63 9.03
N GLU A 8 -49.62 4.06 10.13
CA GLU A 8 -49.28 4.48 11.49
C GLU A 8 -47.84 4.09 11.86
N ALA A 9 -47.39 2.90 11.45
CA ALA A 9 -46.01 2.46 11.56
C ALA A 9 -45.04 3.36 10.78
N LEU A 10 -45.34 3.68 9.52
CA LEU A 10 -44.53 4.57 8.69
C LEU A 10 -44.46 5.99 9.25
N LYS A 11 -45.55 6.51 9.83
CA LYS A 11 -45.53 7.80 10.53
C LYS A 11 -44.63 7.78 11.76
N SER A 12 -44.70 6.71 12.55
CA SER A 12 -43.84 6.53 13.73
C SER A 12 -42.36 6.46 13.34
N GLU A 13 -42.05 5.73 12.27
CA GLU A 13 -40.69 5.62 11.74
C GLU A 13 -40.16 6.96 11.21
N ASN A 14 -40.98 7.71 10.47
CA ASN A 14 -40.60 9.03 9.98
C ASN A 14 -40.27 10.00 11.14
N VAL A 15 -41.09 10.00 12.21
CA VAL A 15 -40.81 10.80 13.41
C VAL A 15 -39.49 10.38 14.08
N LYS A 16 -39.21 9.07 14.17
CA LYS A 16 -37.93 8.57 14.71
C LYS A 16 -36.74 9.02 13.85
N LEU A 17 -36.85 8.95 12.52
CA LEU A 17 -35.80 9.36 11.59
C LEU A 17 -35.56 10.88 11.66
N GLN A 18 -36.62 11.69 11.75
CA GLN A 18 -36.49 13.14 11.95
C GLN A 18 -35.77 13.47 13.26
N TYR A 19 -36.14 12.80 14.36
CA TYR A 19 -35.46 12.95 15.64
C TYR A 19 -33.98 12.56 15.57
N GLN A 20 -33.64 11.45 14.89
CA GLN A 20 -32.25 11.04 14.68
C GLN A 20 -31.48 12.07 13.86
N LEU A 21 -32.09 12.63 12.81
CA LEU A 21 -31.48 13.66 11.98
C LEU A 21 -31.17 14.92 12.80
N ASP A 22 -32.10 15.37 13.64
CA ASP A 22 -31.91 16.54 14.48
C ASP A 22 -30.84 16.30 15.57
N HIS A 23 -30.82 15.10 16.16
CA HIS A 23 -29.78 14.69 17.09
C HIS A 23 -28.39 14.67 16.43
N LEU A 24 -28.29 14.16 15.20
CA LEU A 24 -27.05 14.16 14.41
C LEU A 24 -26.59 15.59 14.09
N LYS A 25 -27.49 16.47 13.65
CA LYS A 25 -27.18 17.89 13.40
C LYS A 25 -26.67 18.58 14.65
N SER A 26 -27.31 18.36 15.80
CA SER A 26 -26.88 18.92 17.08
C SER A 26 -25.50 18.39 17.51
N SER A 27 -25.27 17.09 17.35
CA SER A 27 -23.98 16.45 17.67
C SER A 27 -22.86 16.96 16.76
N PHE A 28 -23.14 17.11 15.47
CA PHE A 28 -22.21 17.67 14.49
C PHE A 28 -21.85 19.13 14.81
N ALA A 29 -22.82 19.96 15.17
CA ALA A 29 -22.57 21.35 15.58
C ALA A 29 -21.68 21.42 16.84
N LYS A 30 -21.89 20.51 17.81
CA LYS A 30 -21.03 20.40 19.00
C LYS A 30 -19.60 20.00 18.67
N GLU A 31 -19.41 19.06 17.73
CA GLU A 31 -18.07 18.66 17.28
C GLU A 31 -17.37 19.75 16.46
N GLN A 32 -18.10 20.53 15.66
CA GLN A 32 -17.55 21.69 14.96
C GLN A 32 -17.07 22.79 15.92
N MET A 33 -17.72 22.92 17.09
CA MET A 33 -17.32 23.88 18.12
C MET A 33 -16.09 23.44 18.93
N LYS A 34 -15.67 22.17 18.84
CA LYS A 34 -14.41 21.75 19.46
C LYS A 34 -13.25 22.25 18.64
N GLU A 35 -12.32 22.91 19.32
CA GLU A 35 -11.07 23.37 18.72
C GLU A 35 -10.21 22.13 18.38
N ASN A 36 -10.33 21.66 17.12
CA ASN A 36 -9.58 20.49 16.66
C ASN A 36 -8.16 20.92 16.26
N ASN A 37 -7.13 20.25 16.75
CA ASN A 37 -5.73 20.61 16.42
C ASN A 37 -5.26 20.18 15.01
N HIS A 38 -6.11 19.54 14.21
CA HIS A 38 -5.78 19.06 12.87
C HIS A 38 -5.86 20.17 11.81
N MET A 39 -5.07 20.02 10.74
CA MET A 39 -5.21 20.81 9.52
C MET A 39 -6.31 20.24 8.63
N ILE A 40 -6.91 21.06 7.77
CA ILE A 40 -8.03 20.65 6.92
C ILE A 40 -7.56 20.58 5.46
N CYS A 41 -7.92 19.51 4.76
CA CYS A 41 -7.76 19.45 3.32
C CYS A 41 -8.85 20.29 2.65
N LEU A 42 -8.49 21.52 2.23
CA LEU A 42 -9.43 22.44 1.60
C LEU A 42 -10.07 21.89 0.33
N ASN A 43 -9.34 21.10 -0.46
CA ASN A 43 -9.90 20.47 -1.67
C ASN A 43 -11.09 19.56 -1.32
N VAL A 44 -10.91 18.66 -0.35
CA VAL A 44 -11.96 17.72 0.09
C VAL A 44 -13.14 18.46 0.70
N LEU A 45 -12.87 19.49 1.51
CA LEU A 45 -13.93 20.31 2.09
C LEU A 45 -14.76 21.02 0.99
N MET A 46 -14.09 21.62 0.01
CA MET A 46 -14.76 22.31 -1.10
C MET A 46 -15.54 21.33 -1.98
N GLU A 47 -14.98 20.15 -2.26
CA GLU A 47 -15.71 19.08 -2.96
C GLU A 47 -16.97 18.67 -2.22
N GLN A 48 -16.92 18.49 -0.89
CA GLN A 48 -18.10 18.14 -0.08
C GLN A 48 -19.16 19.25 -0.10
N ILE A 49 -18.75 20.51 0.04
CA ILE A 49 -19.66 21.66 -0.02
C ILE A 49 -20.38 21.71 -1.37
N PHE A 50 -19.64 21.53 -2.48
CA PHE A 50 -20.22 21.53 -3.82
C PHE A 50 -21.03 20.27 -4.12
N ALA A 51 -20.65 19.11 -3.58
CA ALA A 51 -21.42 17.88 -3.70
C ALA A 51 -22.83 18.05 -3.11
N LEU A 52 -22.92 18.61 -1.90
CA LEU A 52 -24.19 18.91 -1.25
C LEU A 52 -25.02 19.91 -2.05
N ALA A 53 -24.41 21.02 -2.49
CA ALA A 53 -25.11 22.01 -3.30
C ALA A 53 -25.62 21.45 -4.65
N ILE A 54 -24.85 20.56 -5.28
CA ILE A 54 -25.25 19.87 -6.52
C ILE A 54 -26.39 18.89 -6.25
N GLN A 55 -26.31 18.11 -5.17
CA GLN A 55 -27.34 17.15 -4.78
C GLN A 55 -28.67 17.86 -4.49
N ASP A 56 -28.64 18.98 -3.78
CA ASP A 56 -29.83 19.79 -3.50
C ASP A 56 -30.39 20.43 -4.78
N ALA A 57 -29.52 20.89 -5.69
CA ALA A 57 -29.94 21.48 -6.96
C ALA A 57 -30.51 20.44 -7.95
N TYR A 58 -30.05 19.19 -7.90
CA TYR A 58 -30.37 18.11 -8.85
C TYR A 58 -30.55 16.75 -8.16
N PRO A 59 -31.58 16.58 -7.32
CA PRO A 59 -31.79 15.35 -6.56
C PRO A 59 -31.96 14.10 -7.46
N ASP A 60 -32.56 14.27 -8.64
CA ASP A 60 -32.82 13.19 -9.61
C ASP A 60 -31.54 12.61 -10.26
N LEU A 61 -30.40 13.29 -10.12
CA LEU A 61 -29.12 12.79 -10.61
C LEU A 61 -28.40 11.89 -9.60
N GLY A 62 -28.75 12.00 -8.30
CA GLY A 62 -28.12 11.22 -7.24
C GLY A 62 -26.58 11.21 -7.34
N SER A 63 -25.98 10.02 -7.26
CA SER A 63 -24.54 9.81 -7.35
C SER A 63 -23.95 9.93 -8.76
N GLU A 64 -24.77 10.11 -9.81
CA GLU A 64 -24.27 10.30 -11.18
C GLU A 64 -23.76 11.73 -11.42
N ALA A 65 -24.12 12.68 -10.56
CA ALA A 65 -23.72 14.07 -10.70
C ALA A 65 -22.23 14.24 -10.38
N PRO A 66 -21.39 14.66 -11.36
CA PRO A 66 -19.96 14.78 -11.13
C PRO A 66 -19.64 16.04 -10.31
N VAL A 67 -18.76 15.90 -9.33
CA VAL A 67 -18.17 17.00 -8.57
C VAL A 67 -16.74 17.18 -9.05
N MET A 68 -16.50 18.18 -9.89
CA MET A 68 -15.21 18.42 -10.52
C MET A 68 -14.65 19.74 -10.03
N LEU A 69 -13.84 19.67 -8.96
CA LEU A 69 -13.22 20.82 -8.35
C LEU A 69 -11.71 20.78 -8.55
N THR A 70 -11.13 21.92 -8.90
CA THR A 70 -9.69 22.03 -9.15
C THR A 70 -9.13 23.31 -8.51
N PRO A 71 -7.97 23.28 -7.84
CA PRO A 71 -7.27 24.50 -7.49
C PRO A 71 -6.88 25.25 -8.76
N THR A 72 -6.93 26.59 -8.73
CA THR A 72 -6.49 27.42 -9.86
C THR A 72 -5.16 28.09 -9.55
N ASN A 73 -4.29 28.14 -10.56
CA ASN A 73 -3.02 28.85 -10.47
C ASN A 73 -3.13 30.30 -10.99
N LYS A 74 -4.34 30.74 -11.36
CA LYS A 74 -4.63 32.05 -11.95
C LYS A 74 -5.51 32.85 -10.98
N PRO A 75 -4.96 33.87 -10.28
CA PRO A 75 -5.69 34.63 -9.26
C PRO A 75 -7.00 35.28 -9.75
N ASN A 76 -7.06 35.66 -11.03
CA ASN A 76 -8.24 36.25 -11.65
C ASN A 76 -9.44 35.28 -11.71
N PHE A 77 -9.20 33.97 -11.57
CA PHE A 77 -10.23 32.93 -11.58
C PHE A 77 -10.49 32.34 -10.19
N GLY A 78 -10.03 32.99 -9.12
CA GLY A 78 -10.22 32.55 -7.74
C GLY A 78 -9.05 31.74 -7.20
N ASP A 79 -9.33 30.95 -6.17
CA ASP A 79 -8.43 29.97 -5.55
C ASP A 79 -8.82 28.53 -5.96
N TYR A 80 -10.11 28.31 -6.20
CA TYR A 80 -10.67 27.07 -6.73
C TYR A 80 -11.62 27.34 -7.89
N GLN A 81 -11.81 26.34 -8.74
CA GLN A 81 -12.80 26.35 -9.81
C GLN A 81 -13.60 25.05 -9.80
N CYS A 82 -14.92 25.15 -9.86
CA CYS A 82 -15.83 24.03 -10.06
C CYS A 82 -16.33 24.00 -11.52
N ASN A 83 -16.09 22.86 -12.18
CA ASN A 83 -16.35 22.62 -13.60
C ASN A 83 -17.57 21.72 -13.84
N SER A 84 -18.27 21.32 -12.77
CA SER A 84 -19.37 20.35 -12.80
C SER A 84 -20.54 20.73 -13.72
N ALA A 85 -20.80 22.03 -13.91
CA ALA A 85 -21.98 22.51 -14.62
C ALA A 85 -22.07 22.01 -16.08
N MET A 86 -20.93 21.86 -16.76
CA MET A 86 -20.90 21.37 -18.15
C MET A 86 -21.26 19.88 -18.23
N SER A 87 -20.69 19.06 -17.37
CA SER A 87 -20.98 17.62 -17.35
C SER A 87 -22.40 17.33 -16.87
N ILE A 88 -22.90 18.07 -15.88
CA ILE A 88 -24.30 17.99 -15.45
C ILE A 88 -25.24 18.39 -16.58
N CYS A 89 -24.94 19.46 -17.33
CA CYS A 89 -25.72 19.84 -18.50
C CYS A 89 -25.76 18.72 -19.55
N GLN A 90 -24.65 18.04 -19.80
CA GLN A 90 -24.59 16.93 -20.75
C GLN A 90 -25.42 15.73 -20.27
N LEU A 91 -25.37 15.40 -18.97
CA LEU A 91 -26.19 14.34 -18.36
C LEU A 91 -27.69 14.66 -18.45
N LEU A 92 -28.09 15.90 -18.14
CA LEU A 92 -29.48 16.33 -18.27
C LEU A 92 -29.96 16.24 -19.72
N LYS A 93 -29.10 16.60 -20.69
CA LYS A 93 -29.41 16.47 -22.11
C LYS A 93 -29.66 15.01 -22.52
N THR A 94 -28.90 14.06 -21.99
CA THR A 94 -29.14 12.63 -22.23
C THR A 94 -30.45 12.13 -21.61
N LYS A 95 -30.92 12.77 -20.54
CA LYS A 95 -32.24 12.52 -19.92
C LYS A 95 -33.37 13.34 -20.57
N GLY A 96 -33.13 13.96 -21.73
CA GLY A 96 -34.14 14.72 -22.49
C GLY A 96 -34.36 16.16 -22.03
N VAL A 97 -33.58 16.65 -21.06
CA VAL A 97 -33.71 18.00 -20.50
C VAL A 97 -32.63 18.91 -21.09
N LYS A 98 -33.04 19.90 -21.89
CA LYS A 98 -32.11 20.86 -22.49
C LYS A 98 -31.99 22.10 -21.59
N VAL A 99 -30.81 22.31 -21.02
CA VAL A 99 -30.47 23.45 -20.17
C VAL A 99 -29.16 24.09 -20.62
N ASN A 100 -28.91 25.34 -20.25
CA ASN A 100 -27.64 26.00 -20.49
C ASN A 100 -26.66 25.74 -19.31
N PRO A 101 -25.37 25.39 -19.53
CA PRO A 101 -24.42 25.21 -18.43
C PRO A 101 -24.33 26.42 -17.49
N ARG A 102 -24.56 27.64 -17.97
CA ARG A 102 -24.58 28.85 -17.12
C ARG A 102 -25.78 28.86 -16.17
N GLU A 103 -26.94 28.38 -16.61
CA GLU A 103 -28.13 28.21 -15.76
C GLU A 103 -27.90 27.11 -14.72
N VAL A 104 -27.21 26.03 -15.11
CA VAL A 104 -26.81 24.96 -14.19
C VAL A 104 -25.90 25.51 -13.09
N ALA A 105 -24.87 26.27 -13.46
CA ALA A 105 -23.99 26.91 -12.50
C ALA A 105 -24.73 27.87 -11.55
N GLN A 106 -25.66 28.67 -12.07
CA GLN A 106 -26.51 29.54 -11.24
C GLN A 106 -27.39 28.75 -10.28
N LYS A 107 -27.96 27.62 -10.72
CA LYS A 107 -28.78 26.77 -9.86
C LYS A 107 -27.96 26.15 -8.72
N ILE A 108 -26.74 25.69 -9.01
CA ILE A 108 -25.81 25.19 -7.99
C ILE A 108 -25.50 26.28 -6.96
N LEU A 109 -25.13 27.50 -7.41
CA LEU A 109 -24.83 28.61 -6.50
C LEU A 109 -26.03 29.05 -5.65
N LYS A 110 -27.27 28.93 -6.15
CA LYS A 110 -28.48 29.20 -5.36
C LYS A 110 -28.69 28.22 -4.19
N HIS A 111 -28.20 26.99 -4.32
CA HIS A 111 -28.27 25.96 -3.28
C HIS A 111 -26.96 25.86 -2.47
N LEU A 112 -25.96 26.68 -2.82
CA LEU A 112 -24.71 26.74 -2.07
C LEU A 112 -24.96 27.42 -0.73
N GLN A 113 -24.73 26.70 0.36
CA GLN A 113 -24.87 27.24 1.70
C GLN A 113 -23.78 28.29 1.97
N THR A 114 -24.14 29.34 2.71
CA THR A 114 -23.16 30.32 3.18
C THR A 114 -22.22 29.68 4.19
N THR A 115 -20.91 29.80 3.96
CA THR A 115 -19.88 29.22 4.84
C THR A 115 -18.83 30.27 5.20
N GLU A 116 -18.08 30.04 6.27
CA GLU A 116 -16.96 30.93 6.63
C GLU A 116 -15.75 30.79 5.70
N TYR A 117 -15.73 29.77 4.85
CA TYR A 117 -14.59 29.41 4.00
C TYR A 117 -14.53 30.20 2.69
N ILE A 118 -15.69 30.62 2.18
CA ILE A 118 -15.85 31.22 0.84
C ILE A 118 -16.19 32.71 0.99
N GLU A 119 -15.35 33.58 0.42
CA GLU A 119 -15.61 35.03 0.36
C GLU A 119 -16.66 35.37 -0.69
N LYS A 120 -16.47 34.81 -1.89
CA LYS A 120 -17.34 35.03 -3.04
C LYS A 120 -17.19 33.92 -4.07
N THR A 121 -18.18 33.84 -4.95
CA THR A 121 -18.18 32.96 -6.12
C THR A 121 -18.60 33.73 -7.37
N ASP A 122 -17.92 33.51 -8.49
CA ASP A 122 -18.19 34.18 -9.77
C ASP A 122 -18.42 33.15 -10.88
N ILE A 123 -19.43 33.36 -11.74
CA ILE A 123 -19.64 32.49 -12.91
C ILE A 123 -18.94 33.07 -14.15
N ALA A 124 -17.92 32.37 -14.63
CA ALA A 124 -17.15 32.72 -15.80
C ALA A 124 -17.45 31.82 -17.01
N GLY A 125 -17.31 32.38 -18.21
CA GLY A 125 -17.45 31.63 -19.47
C GLY A 125 -18.79 30.88 -19.60
N PRO A 126 -18.78 29.64 -20.11
CA PRO A 126 -20.00 28.87 -20.36
C PRO A 126 -20.70 28.39 -19.09
N GLY A 127 -20.01 28.30 -17.95
CA GLY A 127 -20.57 27.79 -16.70
C GLY A 127 -19.52 27.42 -15.64
N PHE A 128 -18.32 27.99 -15.71
CA PHE A 128 -17.28 27.77 -14.72
C PHE A 128 -17.62 28.54 -13.44
N ILE A 129 -17.56 27.87 -12.29
CA ILE A 129 -17.78 28.51 -10.99
C ILE A 129 -16.41 28.77 -10.36
N ASN A 130 -15.98 30.02 -10.35
CA ASN A 130 -14.77 30.47 -9.68
C ASN A 130 -15.07 30.71 -8.20
N ILE A 131 -14.20 30.27 -7.31
CA ILE A 131 -14.38 30.28 -5.85
C ILE A 131 -13.21 31.03 -5.23
N PHE A 132 -13.50 32.04 -4.42
CA PHE A 132 -12.51 32.84 -3.70
C PHE A 132 -12.64 32.55 -2.21
N LEU A 133 -11.53 32.17 -1.57
CA LEU A 133 -11.49 31.85 -0.14
C LEU A 133 -11.59 33.12 0.70
N ALA A 134 -12.28 33.01 1.84
CA ALA A 134 -12.35 34.08 2.83
C ALA A 134 -10.98 34.37 3.44
N LYS A 135 -10.47 35.59 3.25
CA LYS A 135 -9.17 36.03 3.81
C LYS A 135 -9.09 35.82 5.33
N ASN A 136 -10.18 36.08 6.04
CA ASN A 136 -10.26 35.88 7.49
C ASN A 136 -10.07 34.41 7.87
N TYR A 137 -10.65 33.48 7.10
CA TYR A 137 -10.46 32.06 7.34
C TYR A 137 -9.01 31.63 7.08
N VAL A 138 -8.42 32.03 5.95
CA VAL A 138 -7.01 31.74 5.64
C VAL A 138 -6.08 32.27 6.71
N SER A 139 -6.29 33.51 7.18
CA SER A 139 -5.51 34.12 8.26
C SER A 139 -5.60 33.35 9.58
N LYS A 140 -6.81 32.87 9.95
CA LYS A 140 -7.00 32.01 11.13
C LYS A 140 -6.22 30.69 10.99
N GLN A 141 -6.24 30.05 9.82
CA GLN A 141 -5.52 28.79 9.61
C GLN A 141 -4.00 28.98 9.67
N ILE A 142 -3.46 30.05 9.08
CA ILE A 142 -2.03 30.39 9.20
C ILE A 142 -1.66 30.65 10.66
N SER A 143 -2.49 31.37 11.40
CA SER A 143 -2.25 31.63 12.83
C SER A 143 -2.24 30.34 13.65
N LYS A 144 -3.13 29.40 13.35
CA LYS A 144 -3.19 28.09 13.99
C LYS A 144 -1.97 27.23 13.65
N LEU A 145 -1.55 27.24 12.38
CA LEU A 145 -0.32 26.58 11.91
C LEU A 145 0.91 27.11 12.65
N LEU A 146 1.04 28.42 12.83
CA LEU A 146 2.18 29.03 13.53
C LEU A 146 2.17 28.74 15.04
N LYS A 147 0.99 28.64 15.66
CA LYS A 147 0.86 28.34 17.10
C LYS A 147 1.07 26.86 17.42
N ASN A 148 0.53 25.97 16.60
CA ASN A 148 0.44 24.54 16.90
C ASN A 148 1.40 23.67 16.07
N GLY A 149 2.14 24.28 15.13
CA GLY A 149 2.97 23.57 14.15
C GLY A 149 2.15 22.97 12.99
N VAL A 150 2.85 22.36 12.03
CA VAL A 150 2.25 21.61 10.93
C VAL A 150 1.69 20.31 11.50
N GLN A 151 0.36 20.13 11.42
CA GLN A 151 -0.33 18.96 11.94
C GLN A 151 -0.98 18.17 10.81
N PRO A 152 -1.02 16.83 10.88
CA PRO A 152 -1.70 16.03 9.87
C PRO A 152 -3.20 16.31 9.85
N PRO A 153 -3.88 16.04 8.72
CA PRO A 153 -5.32 16.07 8.68
C PRO A 153 -5.91 14.96 9.55
N TYR A 154 -7.15 15.17 10.00
CA TYR A 154 -7.88 14.13 10.70
C TYR A 154 -8.14 12.93 9.78
N ILE A 155 -7.81 11.73 10.24
CA ILE A 155 -8.16 10.47 9.58
C ILE A 155 -9.25 9.75 10.37
N ALA A 156 -10.35 9.41 9.68
CA ALA A 156 -11.48 8.74 10.32
C ALA A 156 -11.18 7.28 10.71
N LYS A 157 -10.33 6.60 9.94
CA LYS A 157 -9.95 5.21 10.16
C LYS A 157 -8.43 5.09 10.14
N LYS A 158 -7.86 4.73 11.29
CA LYS A 158 -6.45 4.30 11.36
C LYS A 158 -6.34 2.90 10.78
N CYS A 159 -5.38 2.72 9.89
CA CYS A 159 -5.01 1.42 9.34
C CYS A 159 -3.76 0.91 10.06
N HIS A 160 -3.70 -0.40 10.29
CA HIS A 160 -2.44 -1.09 10.49
C HIS A 160 -1.85 -1.39 9.10
N VAL A 161 -0.75 -0.71 8.79
CA VAL A 161 -0.06 -0.72 7.50
C VAL A 161 1.17 -1.61 7.62
N VAL A 162 1.29 -2.60 6.75
CA VAL A 162 2.53 -3.39 6.62
C VAL A 162 3.18 -3.02 5.30
N ILE A 163 4.36 -2.44 5.35
CA ILE A 163 5.10 -2.00 4.17
C ILE A 163 6.40 -2.80 4.01
N ASP A 164 6.54 -3.40 2.84
CA ASP A 164 7.69 -4.19 2.41
C ASP A 164 8.54 -3.38 1.45
N PHE A 165 9.79 -3.11 1.83
CA PHE A 165 10.71 -2.31 1.04
C PHE A 165 12.17 -2.63 1.38
N SER A 166 13.09 -2.09 0.57
CA SER A 166 14.52 -2.40 0.57
C SER A 166 14.84 -3.81 0.06
N SER A 167 14.53 -4.82 0.87
CA SER A 167 14.54 -6.26 0.56
C SER A 167 15.75 -6.74 -0.28
N PRO A 168 17.01 -6.41 0.12
CA PRO A 168 18.19 -6.90 -0.59
C PRO A 168 18.40 -8.41 -0.38
N ASN A 169 19.18 -9.01 -1.28
CA ASN A 169 19.61 -10.38 -1.18
C ASN A 169 20.87 -10.50 -0.32
N ILE A 170 20.87 -11.38 0.68
CA ILE A 170 22.06 -11.66 1.48
C ILE A 170 23.17 -12.23 0.59
N ALA A 171 24.42 -11.87 0.93
CA ALA A 171 25.62 -12.24 0.15
C ALA A 171 25.68 -11.71 -1.29
N LYS A 172 24.82 -10.76 -1.64
CA LYS A 172 24.93 -9.94 -2.85
C LYS A 172 25.02 -8.47 -2.47
N GLU A 173 25.64 -7.68 -3.33
CA GLU A 173 25.66 -6.23 -3.14
C GLU A 173 24.27 -5.64 -3.31
N MET A 174 23.94 -4.71 -2.41
CA MET A 174 22.76 -3.89 -2.52
C MET A 174 22.94 -2.89 -3.68
N HIS A 175 22.34 -3.18 -4.82
CA HIS A 175 22.36 -2.29 -5.99
C HIS A 175 21.33 -1.15 -5.91
N VAL A 176 21.44 -0.18 -6.83
CA VAL A 176 20.59 1.03 -6.93
C VAL A 176 19.08 0.75 -6.99
N GLY A 177 18.65 -0.39 -7.53
CA GLY A 177 17.25 -0.83 -7.47
C GLY A 177 16.73 -1.01 -6.03
N HIS A 178 17.48 -1.70 -5.17
CA HIS A 178 17.14 -1.84 -3.75
C HIS A 178 17.17 -0.47 -3.05
N LEU A 179 18.11 0.41 -3.41
CA LEU A 179 18.19 1.76 -2.85
C LEU A 179 16.95 2.60 -3.19
N ARG A 180 16.42 2.51 -4.42
CA ARG A 180 15.15 3.16 -4.78
C ARG A 180 14.00 2.66 -3.94
N SER A 181 13.85 1.34 -3.81
CA SER A 181 12.84 0.75 -2.92
C SER A 181 13.01 1.27 -1.49
N THR A 182 14.26 1.34 -1.02
CA THR A 182 14.63 1.81 0.33
C THR A 182 14.11 3.22 0.60
N ILE A 183 14.42 4.17 -0.30
CA ILE A 183 14.03 5.58 -0.14
C ILE A 183 12.51 5.76 -0.32
N ILE A 184 11.91 5.15 -1.35
CA ILE A 184 10.47 5.29 -1.62
C ILE A 184 9.65 4.68 -0.48
N GLY A 185 10.03 3.49 -0.03
CA GLY A 185 9.35 2.79 1.06
C GLY A 185 9.43 3.54 2.37
N ASP A 186 10.62 4.04 2.73
CA ASP A 186 10.80 4.87 3.93
C ASP A 186 9.98 6.16 3.87
N ALA A 187 9.96 6.86 2.73
CA ALA A 187 9.18 8.07 2.57
C ALA A 187 7.66 7.81 2.71
N ILE A 188 7.16 6.71 2.14
CA ILE A 188 5.75 6.30 2.30
C ILE A 188 5.45 5.95 3.75
N ALA A 189 6.31 5.14 4.40
CA ALA A 189 6.15 4.75 5.79
C ALA A 189 6.10 5.98 6.71
N THR A 190 7.05 6.89 6.56
CA THR A 190 7.15 8.14 7.33
C THR A 190 5.93 9.03 7.10
N LEU A 191 5.43 9.14 5.87
CA LEU A 191 4.20 9.90 5.59
C LEU A 191 2.99 9.28 6.30
N LEU A 192 2.82 7.95 6.23
CA LEU A 192 1.68 7.27 6.83
C LEU A 192 1.73 7.32 8.36
N GLU A 193 2.90 7.17 8.97
CA GLU A 193 3.13 7.39 10.40
C GLU A 193 2.79 8.83 10.80
N TRP A 194 3.24 9.83 10.03
CA TRP A 194 2.95 11.24 10.29
C TRP A 194 1.45 11.54 10.23
N VAL A 195 0.70 10.92 9.32
CA VAL A 195 -0.77 11.03 9.22
C VAL A 195 -1.48 10.28 10.35
N GLY A 196 -0.78 9.40 11.07
CA GLY A 196 -1.28 8.73 12.29
C GLY A 196 -1.68 7.26 12.11
N HIS A 197 -1.26 6.62 11.02
CA HIS A 197 -1.36 5.17 10.86
C HIS A 197 -0.36 4.43 11.75
N ASP A 198 -0.67 3.16 12.06
CA ASP A 198 0.28 2.25 12.69
C ASP A 198 1.04 1.51 11.58
N VAL A 199 2.36 1.66 11.51
CA VAL A 199 3.17 1.22 10.36
C VAL A 199 4.23 0.22 10.80
N LEU A 200 4.15 -0.99 10.23
CA LEU A 200 5.15 -2.03 10.33
C LEU A 200 6.04 -2.02 9.08
N ARG A 201 7.29 -1.64 9.26
CA ARG A 201 8.33 -1.55 8.22
C ARG A 201 9.08 -2.87 8.12
N LEU A 202 8.90 -3.62 7.04
CA LEU A 202 9.51 -4.94 6.85
C LEU A 202 10.59 -4.92 5.77
N ASN A 203 11.73 -5.53 6.09
CA ASN A 203 12.80 -5.84 5.17
C ASN A 203 12.69 -7.31 4.76
N HIS A 204 12.15 -7.60 3.57
CA HIS A 204 11.97 -8.96 3.08
C HIS A 204 13.26 -9.50 2.45
N LEU A 205 14.26 -9.70 3.29
CA LEU A 205 15.59 -10.16 2.89
C LEU A 205 15.54 -11.48 2.13
N GLY A 206 16.29 -11.55 1.02
CA GLY A 206 16.57 -12.79 0.30
C GLY A 206 17.62 -13.62 1.04
N ASP A 207 17.23 -14.24 2.15
CA ASP A 207 18.12 -14.92 3.10
C ASP A 207 17.91 -16.44 3.17
N TRP A 208 17.18 -17.04 2.23
CA TRP A 208 16.89 -18.49 2.23
C TRP A 208 17.09 -19.21 0.88
N GLY A 209 17.69 -18.53 -0.11
CA GLY A 209 17.89 -19.09 -1.45
C GLY A 209 18.96 -20.19 -1.55
N THR A 210 18.97 -20.90 -2.68
CA THR A 210 19.90 -22.02 -2.93
C THR A 210 21.37 -21.62 -2.97
N GLN A 211 21.67 -20.32 -3.17
CA GLN A 211 23.02 -19.77 -3.11
C GLN A 211 23.72 -20.01 -1.77
N PHE A 212 22.97 -20.18 -0.68
CA PHE A 212 23.57 -20.43 0.63
C PHE A 212 24.31 -21.76 0.71
N GLY A 213 23.95 -22.76 -0.10
CA GLY A 213 24.66 -24.04 -0.14
C GLY A 213 26.14 -23.87 -0.49
N MET A 214 26.42 -23.13 -1.58
CA MET A 214 27.82 -22.88 -1.98
C MET A 214 28.55 -21.97 -0.98
N LEU A 215 27.86 -20.99 -0.38
CA LEU A 215 28.48 -20.09 0.60
C LEU A 215 28.86 -20.83 1.89
N ILE A 216 27.99 -21.72 2.38
CA ILE A 216 28.25 -22.52 3.58
C ILE A 216 29.43 -23.46 3.36
N VAL A 217 29.45 -24.20 2.25
CA VAL A 217 30.56 -25.12 1.94
C VAL A 217 31.87 -24.36 1.75
N HIS A 218 31.81 -23.20 1.09
CA HIS A 218 32.98 -22.34 0.95
C HIS A 218 33.49 -21.81 2.29
N LEU A 219 32.58 -21.45 3.21
CA LEU A 219 32.90 -21.03 4.57
C LEU A 219 33.61 -22.14 5.35
N GLN A 220 33.06 -23.35 5.31
CA GLN A 220 33.60 -24.52 5.98
C GLN A 220 35.01 -24.87 5.48
N ASP A 221 35.24 -24.79 4.17
CA ASP A 221 36.56 -25.07 3.59
C ASP A 221 37.58 -23.97 3.92
N LYS A 222 37.18 -22.69 3.86
CA LYS A 222 38.09 -21.54 4.03
C LYS A 222 38.37 -21.24 5.50
N PHE A 223 37.39 -21.48 6.37
CA PHE A 223 37.46 -21.23 7.80
C PHE A 223 36.95 -22.44 8.60
N PRO A 224 37.75 -23.53 8.72
CA PRO A 224 37.32 -24.73 9.45
C PRO A 224 36.97 -24.48 10.92
N SER A 225 37.49 -23.40 11.54
CA SER A 225 37.19 -23.00 12.91
C SER A 225 36.07 -21.95 13.02
N PHE A 226 35.25 -21.75 11.98
CA PHE A 226 34.21 -20.72 11.96
C PHE A 226 33.21 -20.81 13.11
N GLU A 227 33.05 -21.95 13.79
CA GLU A 227 32.19 -22.07 14.97
C GLU A 227 32.76 -21.29 16.17
N LYS A 228 34.08 -21.34 16.36
CA LYS A 228 34.77 -20.72 17.51
C LYS A 228 35.14 -19.27 17.24
N ASP A 229 35.61 -19.00 16.03
CA ASP A 229 36.09 -17.68 15.63
C ASP A 229 35.08 -17.02 14.69
N SER A 230 34.92 -15.69 14.79
CA SER A 230 34.17 -14.96 13.77
C SER A 230 35.00 -14.94 12.48
N PRO A 231 34.49 -15.48 11.36
CA PRO A 231 35.25 -15.51 10.13
C PRO A 231 35.51 -14.07 9.65
N PRO A 232 36.75 -13.70 9.28
CA PRO A 232 37.10 -12.36 8.85
C PRO A 232 36.67 -12.12 7.39
N ILE A 233 35.36 -12.16 7.14
CA ILE A 233 34.78 -11.91 5.83
C ILE A 233 34.61 -10.40 5.69
N SER A 234 35.61 -9.73 5.14
CA SER A 234 35.57 -8.28 4.90
C SER A 234 34.78 -7.91 3.64
N ASP A 235 34.80 -8.77 2.63
CA ASP A 235 34.11 -8.57 1.35
C ASP A 235 33.29 -9.81 1.00
N LEU A 236 31.98 -9.69 1.19
CA LEU A 236 31.05 -10.76 0.94
C LEU A 236 30.79 -10.99 -0.56
N GLN A 237 31.02 -9.97 -1.41
CA GLN A 237 30.90 -10.11 -2.85
C GLN A 237 32.06 -10.92 -3.42
N ALA A 238 33.29 -10.66 -2.94
CA ALA A 238 34.45 -11.49 -3.26
C ALA A 238 34.22 -12.94 -2.81
N PHE A 239 33.76 -13.12 -1.57
CA PHE A 239 33.42 -14.44 -1.03
C PHE A 239 32.35 -15.17 -1.87
N TYR A 240 31.30 -14.47 -2.31
CA TYR A 240 30.30 -15.02 -3.22
C TYR A 240 30.91 -15.41 -4.58
N LYS A 241 31.70 -14.53 -5.20
CA LYS A 241 32.35 -14.79 -6.50
C LYS A 241 33.29 -16.00 -6.42
N GLU A 242 34.08 -16.12 -5.36
CA GLU A 242 34.93 -17.29 -5.10
C GLU A 242 34.09 -18.57 -5.00
N SER A 243 33.05 -18.57 -4.16
CA SER A 243 32.16 -19.73 -4.01
C SER A 243 31.49 -20.13 -5.33
N LYS A 244 31.12 -19.14 -6.17
CA LYS A 244 30.52 -19.36 -7.49
C LYS A 244 31.50 -19.99 -8.47
N VAL A 245 32.75 -19.54 -8.51
CA VAL A 245 33.79 -20.15 -9.37
C VAL A 245 34.00 -21.61 -9.00
N ARG A 246 34.03 -21.94 -7.70
CA ARG A 246 34.14 -23.34 -7.23
C ARG A 246 32.90 -24.14 -7.60
N PHE A 247 31.70 -23.58 -7.44
CA PHE A 247 30.45 -24.23 -7.84
C PHE A 247 30.40 -24.62 -9.32
N ASP A 248 30.95 -23.77 -10.19
CA ASP A 248 30.93 -24.02 -11.64
C ASP A 248 32.07 -24.95 -12.11
N LYS A 249 33.21 -24.98 -11.42
CA LYS A 249 34.41 -25.72 -11.85
C LYS A 249 34.69 -27.02 -11.10
N GLU A 250 34.21 -27.17 -9.86
CA GLU A 250 34.50 -28.32 -8.99
C GLU A 250 33.25 -29.19 -8.80
N PRO A 251 33.12 -30.36 -9.48
CA PRO A 251 31.94 -31.23 -9.36
C PRO A 251 31.65 -31.69 -7.93
N GLU A 252 32.70 -32.01 -7.16
CA GLU A 252 32.57 -32.43 -5.75
C GLU A 252 32.08 -31.29 -4.85
N PHE A 253 32.55 -30.06 -5.08
CA PHE A 253 32.04 -28.88 -4.36
C PHE A 253 30.57 -28.62 -4.70
N LYS A 254 30.19 -28.73 -5.97
CA LYS A 254 28.80 -28.58 -6.41
C LYS A 254 27.87 -29.58 -5.73
N LYS A 255 28.28 -30.84 -5.62
CA LYS A 255 27.53 -31.88 -4.90
C LYS A 255 27.36 -31.52 -3.42
N ARG A 256 28.44 -31.17 -2.73
CA ARG A 256 28.39 -30.72 -1.32
C ARG A 256 27.51 -29.48 -1.14
N ALA A 257 27.52 -28.54 -2.08
CA ALA A 257 26.70 -27.34 -2.03
C ALA A 257 25.21 -27.67 -2.06
N TYR A 258 24.77 -28.60 -2.93
CA TYR A 258 23.38 -29.06 -2.92
C TYR A 258 23.01 -29.78 -1.63
N GLU A 259 23.89 -30.65 -1.12
CA GLU A 259 23.69 -31.32 0.18
C GLU A 259 23.59 -30.31 1.34
N ALA A 260 24.39 -29.23 1.31
CA ALA A 260 24.35 -28.18 2.31
C ALA A 260 23.04 -27.38 2.29
N VAL A 261 22.42 -27.16 1.13
CA VAL A 261 21.07 -26.56 1.05
C VAL A 261 20.05 -27.43 1.77
N VAL A 262 20.07 -28.74 1.51
CA VAL A 262 19.15 -29.69 2.16
C VAL A 262 19.36 -29.70 3.67
N LYS A 263 20.62 -29.73 4.13
CA LYS A 263 20.96 -29.68 5.56
C LYS A 263 20.52 -28.37 6.23
N LEU A 264 20.68 -27.24 5.55
CA LEU A 264 20.18 -25.95 6.04
C LEU A 264 18.66 -25.96 6.17
N GLN A 265 17.95 -26.47 5.17
CA GLN A 265 16.49 -26.56 5.17
C GLN A 265 15.95 -27.55 6.21
N SER A 266 16.73 -28.56 6.60
CA SER A 266 16.42 -29.47 7.70
C SER A 266 16.89 -28.96 9.07
N TYR A 267 17.30 -27.70 9.19
CA TYR A 267 17.78 -27.08 10.43
C TYR A 267 18.97 -27.80 11.07
N ASP A 268 19.88 -28.36 10.27
CA ASP A 268 21.13 -28.91 10.80
C ASP A 268 21.91 -27.82 11.57
N PRO A 269 22.24 -28.03 12.86
CA PRO A 269 22.84 -26.98 13.69
C PRO A 269 24.14 -26.40 13.13
N HIS A 270 24.98 -27.23 12.52
CA HIS A 270 26.27 -26.82 11.97
C HIS A 270 26.11 -25.93 10.73
N HIS A 271 25.18 -26.28 9.84
CA HIS A 271 24.89 -25.48 8.64
C HIS A 271 24.12 -24.20 8.99
N LEU A 272 23.23 -24.25 9.98
CA LEU A 272 22.49 -23.09 10.45
C LEU A 272 23.42 -22.05 11.10
N GLU A 273 24.43 -22.49 11.85
CA GLU A 273 25.42 -21.58 12.42
C GLU A 273 26.25 -20.89 11.32
N ALA A 274 26.68 -21.64 10.30
CA ALA A 274 27.36 -21.07 9.13
C ALA A 274 26.50 -20.02 8.43
N TRP A 275 25.22 -20.33 8.19
CA TRP A 275 24.24 -19.41 7.60
C TRP A 275 24.09 -18.13 8.44
N LYS A 276 23.92 -18.24 9.76
CA LYS A 276 23.80 -17.08 10.66
C LYS A 276 25.00 -16.15 10.54
N LYS A 277 26.23 -16.69 10.54
CA LYS A 277 27.44 -15.86 10.42
C LYS A 277 27.50 -15.12 9.08
N ILE A 278 27.13 -15.78 7.98
CA ILE A 278 27.03 -15.15 6.66
C ILE A 278 25.98 -14.02 6.66
N CYS A 279 24.80 -14.26 7.24
CA CYS A 279 23.74 -13.26 7.34
C CYS A 279 24.16 -12.06 8.19
N VAL A 280 24.83 -12.28 9.33
CA VAL A 280 25.31 -11.20 10.21
C VAL A 280 26.26 -10.25 9.46
N VAL A 281 27.21 -10.79 8.69
CA VAL A 281 28.14 -9.98 7.90
C VAL A 281 27.40 -9.13 6.85
N SER A 282 26.44 -9.71 6.12
CA SER A 282 25.62 -8.91 5.18
C SER A 282 24.83 -7.81 5.87
N ARG A 283 24.18 -8.13 6.99
CA ARG A 283 23.34 -7.19 7.72
C ARG A 283 24.16 -6.03 8.28
N GLN A 284 25.39 -6.26 8.72
CA GLN A 284 26.30 -5.19 9.14
C GLN A 284 26.60 -4.20 8.01
N GLU A 285 26.77 -4.66 6.77
CA GLU A 285 26.95 -3.78 5.62
C GLU A 285 25.67 -3.02 5.25
N PHE A 286 24.52 -3.68 5.28
CA PHE A 286 23.22 -3.03 5.04
C PHE A 286 22.92 -1.97 6.12
N GLU A 287 23.24 -2.25 7.37
CA GLU A 287 23.03 -1.34 8.49
C GLU A 287 23.82 -0.04 8.34
N LYS A 288 25.04 -0.07 7.76
CA LYS A 288 25.78 1.16 7.43
C LYS A 288 24.98 2.06 6.49
N ILE A 289 24.32 1.47 5.49
CA ILE A 289 23.48 2.19 4.52
C ILE A 289 22.22 2.73 5.21
N TYR A 290 21.52 1.88 5.97
CA TYR A 290 20.31 2.29 6.68
C TYR A 290 20.59 3.40 7.71
N SER A 291 21.66 3.28 8.48
CA SER A 291 22.12 4.30 9.42
C SER A 291 22.48 5.62 8.70
N ALA A 292 23.17 5.57 7.56
CA ALA A 292 23.51 6.76 6.78
C ALA A 292 22.27 7.48 6.22
N LEU A 293 21.21 6.72 5.89
CA LEU A 293 19.94 7.25 5.41
C LEU A 293 18.94 7.55 6.53
N ASN A 294 19.29 7.28 7.79
CA ASN A 294 18.42 7.37 8.96
C ASN A 294 17.11 6.54 8.83
N ILE A 295 17.23 5.33 8.27
CA ILE A 295 16.11 4.43 8.02
C ILE A 295 16.07 3.36 9.11
N LYS A 296 14.87 3.13 9.66
CA LYS A 296 14.60 2.02 10.58
C LYS A 296 13.70 1.02 9.89
N ILE A 297 14.13 -0.23 9.87
CA ILE A 297 13.40 -1.32 9.22
C ILE A 297 13.60 -2.62 10.00
N LEU A 298 12.56 -3.45 10.06
CA LEU A 298 12.62 -4.74 10.74
C LEU A 298 12.94 -5.85 9.76
N ASP A 299 14.05 -6.55 9.99
CA ASP A 299 14.43 -7.72 9.20
C ASP A 299 13.42 -8.88 9.36
N ARG A 300 12.81 -9.27 8.24
CA ARG A 300 11.94 -10.44 8.13
C ARG A 300 12.02 -11.05 6.73
N GLY A 301 13.15 -11.71 6.49
CA GLY A 301 13.45 -12.40 5.24
C GLY A 301 12.66 -13.68 5.02
N GLU A 302 12.91 -14.30 3.87
CA GLU A 302 12.33 -15.59 3.46
C GLU A 302 12.50 -16.68 4.53
N SER A 303 13.62 -16.67 5.26
CA SER A 303 13.94 -17.62 6.33
C SER A 303 12.89 -17.68 7.43
N PHE A 304 12.24 -16.55 7.75
CA PHE A 304 11.17 -16.47 8.76
C PHE A 304 9.93 -17.30 8.38
N TYR A 305 9.72 -17.51 7.08
CA TYR A 305 8.53 -18.17 6.55
C TYR A 305 8.73 -19.66 6.26
N GLN A 306 9.91 -20.24 6.50
CA GLN A 306 10.23 -21.64 6.13
C GLN A 306 9.19 -22.64 6.68
N ASP A 307 8.96 -22.66 7.99
CA ASP A 307 8.00 -23.58 8.61
C ASP A 307 6.56 -23.29 8.13
N ARG A 308 6.28 -22.00 7.88
CA ARG A 308 4.97 -21.53 7.41
C ARG A 308 4.71 -21.91 5.96
N MET A 309 5.74 -22.00 5.11
CA MET A 309 5.63 -22.46 3.72
C MET A 309 5.25 -23.94 3.70
N VAL A 310 5.88 -24.76 4.54
CA VAL A 310 5.52 -26.19 4.67
C VAL A 310 4.05 -26.33 5.09
N LYS A 311 3.63 -25.58 6.11
CA LYS A 311 2.23 -25.56 6.56
C LYS A 311 1.29 -25.05 5.47
N LEU A 312 1.64 -23.98 4.76
CA LEU A 312 0.83 -23.42 3.68
C LEU A 312 0.57 -24.45 2.60
N VAL A 313 1.62 -25.12 2.13
CA VAL A 313 1.49 -26.14 1.08
C VAL A 313 0.64 -27.30 1.57
N SER A 314 0.78 -27.72 2.83
CA SER A 314 -0.09 -28.75 3.43
C SER A 314 -1.56 -28.30 3.48
N ASP A 315 -1.83 -27.07 3.93
CA ASP A 315 -3.18 -26.51 4.02
C ASP A 315 -3.85 -26.41 2.63
N LEU A 316 -3.06 -26.08 1.60
CA LEU A 316 -3.55 -25.91 0.24
C LEU A 316 -3.74 -27.24 -0.51
N GLN A 317 -3.22 -28.37 -0.02
CA GLN A 317 -3.43 -29.68 -0.68
C GLN A 317 -4.90 -30.10 -0.75
N SER A 318 -5.72 -29.67 0.21
CA SER A 318 -7.17 -29.90 0.18
C SER A 318 -7.95 -28.85 -0.63
N SER A 319 -7.28 -27.81 -1.13
CA SER A 319 -7.91 -26.76 -1.93
C SER A 319 -7.98 -27.17 -3.40
N ASP A 320 -9.11 -26.92 -4.04
CA ASP A 320 -9.28 -27.08 -5.49
C ASP A 320 -8.44 -26.07 -6.30
N LYS A 321 -7.84 -25.08 -5.64
CA LYS A 321 -7.04 -24.03 -6.28
C LYS A 321 -5.58 -24.42 -6.50
N LEU A 322 -5.06 -25.42 -5.79
CA LEU A 322 -3.68 -25.89 -5.96
C LEU A 322 -3.66 -27.08 -6.93
N VAL A 323 -3.30 -26.82 -8.19
CA VAL A 323 -3.33 -27.81 -9.27
C VAL A 323 -1.94 -28.43 -9.45
N SER A 324 -1.89 -29.72 -9.81
CA SER A 324 -0.63 -30.37 -10.20
C SER A 324 -0.48 -30.34 -11.73
N GLU A 325 0.63 -29.79 -12.21
CA GLU A 325 0.93 -29.66 -13.65
C GLU A 325 2.43 -29.89 -13.87
N ASP A 326 2.77 -30.81 -14.78
CA ASP A 326 4.17 -31.20 -15.08
C ASP A 326 5.02 -31.54 -13.82
N GLY A 327 4.37 -32.13 -12.81
CA GLY A 327 5.00 -32.47 -11.52
C GLY A 327 5.20 -31.27 -10.58
N MET A 328 4.83 -30.06 -10.99
CA MET A 328 4.80 -28.86 -10.15
C MET A 328 3.42 -28.70 -9.50
N LYS A 329 3.36 -27.96 -8.39
CA LYS A 329 2.10 -27.48 -7.79
C LYS A 329 1.94 -25.99 -8.08
N VAL A 330 0.86 -25.63 -8.77
CA VAL A 330 0.64 -24.29 -9.30
C VAL A 330 -0.73 -23.74 -8.91
N ILE A 331 -0.86 -22.42 -8.85
CA ILE A 331 -2.13 -21.71 -8.66
C ILE A 331 -2.38 -20.83 -9.88
N PHE A 332 -3.49 -21.08 -10.56
CA PHE A 332 -3.97 -20.27 -11.68
C PHE A 332 -4.93 -19.19 -11.20
N THR A 333 -4.75 -17.98 -11.72
CA THR A 333 -5.62 -16.83 -11.46
C THR A 333 -6.33 -16.41 -12.75
N PRO A 334 -7.65 -16.12 -12.73
CA PRO A 334 -8.44 -15.83 -13.93
C PRO A 334 -7.89 -14.74 -14.84
N ASN A 335 -7.31 -13.68 -14.27
CA ASN A 335 -6.90 -12.50 -15.04
C ASN A 335 -5.41 -12.48 -15.41
N GLN A 336 -4.63 -13.49 -15.02
CA GLN A 336 -3.18 -13.55 -15.30
C GLN A 336 -2.82 -14.74 -16.18
N LYS A 337 -1.89 -14.54 -17.09
CA LYS A 337 -1.39 -15.60 -17.98
C LYS A 337 -0.39 -16.53 -17.31
N VAL A 338 0.35 -16.01 -16.33
CA VAL A 338 1.42 -16.73 -15.65
C VAL A 338 0.92 -17.17 -14.28
N PRO A 339 0.86 -18.49 -13.99
CA PRO A 339 0.45 -18.99 -12.69
C PRO A 339 1.56 -18.78 -11.64
N LEU A 340 1.18 -18.88 -10.37
CA LEU A 340 2.16 -19.00 -9.28
C LEU A 340 2.64 -20.45 -9.19
N ILE A 341 3.96 -20.66 -9.15
CA ILE A 341 4.57 -21.99 -8.97
C ILE A 341 4.90 -22.17 -7.49
N ILE A 342 4.03 -22.85 -6.74
CA ILE A 342 4.16 -23.03 -5.29
C ILE A 342 5.13 -24.15 -4.92
N VAL A 343 5.22 -25.21 -5.73
CA VAL A 343 6.21 -26.27 -5.52
C VAL A 343 6.76 -26.70 -6.86
N LYS A 344 8.08 -26.74 -7.00
CA LYS A 344 8.75 -27.26 -8.20
C LYS A 344 8.63 -28.79 -8.30
N SER A 345 8.98 -29.34 -9.44
CA SER A 345 8.99 -30.80 -9.66
C SER A 345 9.97 -31.56 -8.76
N ASP A 346 11.02 -30.90 -8.26
CA ASP A 346 11.97 -31.43 -7.28
C ASP A 346 11.48 -31.29 -5.81
N GLY A 347 10.27 -30.79 -5.59
CA GLY A 347 9.70 -30.55 -4.26
C GLY A 347 10.15 -29.25 -3.60
N GLY A 348 11.05 -28.48 -4.22
CA GLY A 348 11.55 -27.22 -3.65
C GLY A 348 10.55 -26.07 -3.76
N PHE A 349 10.57 -25.19 -2.75
CA PHE A 349 9.82 -23.93 -2.74
C PHE A 349 10.47 -22.87 -3.63
N THR A 350 9.67 -21.88 -4.00
CA THR A 350 10.02 -20.75 -4.89
C THR A 350 9.76 -19.41 -4.20
N TYR A 351 10.06 -18.30 -4.89
CA TYR A 351 9.68 -16.97 -4.43
C TYR A 351 8.15 -16.79 -4.39
N ASP A 352 7.38 -17.45 -5.27
CA ASP A 352 5.92 -17.45 -5.20
C ASP A 352 5.43 -18.06 -3.89
N THR A 353 6.15 -19.06 -3.39
CA THR A 353 5.80 -19.74 -2.14
C THR A 353 6.05 -18.84 -0.93
N SER A 354 7.21 -18.18 -0.89
CA SER A 354 7.56 -17.27 0.19
C SER A 354 6.63 -16.07 0.22
N ASP A 355 6.34 -15.45 -0.93
CA ASP A 355 5.45 -14.29 -1.02
C ASP A 355 4.00 -14.64 -0.68
N LEU A 356 3.50 -15.79 -1.16
CA LEU A 356 2.16 -16.26 -0.81
C LEU A 356 2.04 -16.58 0.69
N THR A 357 3.10 -17.10 1.29
CA THR A 357 3.16 -17.31 2.74
C THR A 357 3.24 -15.99 3.51
N ALA A 358 4.04 -15.04 3.01
CA ALA A 358 4.23 -13.74 3.62
C ALA A 358 2.93 -12.93 3.61
N ILE A 359 2.20 -12.88 2.48
CA ILE A 359 0.91 -12.19 2.44
C ILE A 359 -0.10 -12.82 3.39
N LYS A 360 -0.18 -14.16 3.49
CA LYS A 360 -1.03 -14.85 4.48
C LYS A 360 -0.64 -14.45 5.90
N GLN A 361 0.66 -14.47 6.24
CA GLN A 361 1.15 -14.08 7.55
C GLN A 361 0.78 -12.63 7.89
N ARG A 362 0.99 -11.70 6.97
CA ARG A 362 0.67 -10.27 7.14
C ARG A 362 -0.83 -10.01 7.29
N LEU A 363 -1.68 -10.81 6.64
CA LEU A 363 -3.13 -10.72 6.77
C LEU A 363 -3.66 -11.30 8.08
N PHE A 364 -3.16 -12.46 8.50
CA PHE A 364 -3.76 -13.21 9.61
C PHE A 364 -3.04 -13.03 10.95
N GLU A 365 -1.70 -12.96 10.95
CA GLU A 365 -0.91 -12.78 12.16
C GLU A 365 -0.72 -11.28 12.48
N GLU A 366 -0.24 -10.48 11.52
CA GLU A 366 -0.10 -9.02 11.72
C GLU A 366 -1.43 -8.27 11.65
N LYS A 367 -2.46 -8.87 11.04
CA LYS A 367 -3.78 -8.23 10.84
C LYS A 367 -3.68 -6.91 10.06
N GLY A 368 -2.77 -6.88 9.08
CA GLY A 368 -2.59 -5.74 8.18
C GLY A 368 -3.87 -5.42 7.41
N THR A 369 -4.29 -4.17 7.50
CA THR A 369 -5.46 -3.63 6.76
C THR A 369 -5.04 -2.89 5.49
N TRP A 370 -3.75 -2.57 5.39
CA TRP A 370 -3.13 -2.03 4.19
C TRP A 370 -1.74 -2.65 4.03
N LEU A 371 -1.56 -3.47 3.00
CA LEU A 371 -0.29 -4.10 2.64
C LEU A 371 0.32 -3.35 1.46
N ILE A 372 1.54 -2.86 1.59
CA ILE A 372 2.25 -2.09 0.56
C ILE A 372 3.54 -2.83 0.19
N TYR A 373 3.72 -3.12 -1.09
CA TYR A 373 4.90 -3.80 -1.63
C TYR A 373 5.64 -2.84 -2.55
N VAL A 374 6.84 -2.40 -2.14
CA VAL A 374 7.64 -1.42 -2.88
C VAL A 374 8.76 -2.13 -3.64
N THR A 375 8.50 -2.48 -4.90
CA THR A 375 9.45 -3.23 -5.75
C THR A 375 9.54 -2.64 -7.14
N ASP A 376 10.46 -3.15 -7.96
CA ASP A 376 10.60 -2.73 -9.35
C ASP A 376 9.31 -3.02 -10.16
N ALA A 377 8.98 -2.12 -11.08
CA ALA A 377 7.78 -2.23 -11.92
C ALA A 377 7.76 -3.50 -12.80
N GLY A 378 8.92 -4.11 -13.07
CA GLY A 378 9.01 -5.42 -13.72
C GLY A 378 8.33 -6.56 -12.94
N GLN A 379 8.11 -6.40 -11.63
CA GLN A 379 7.41 -7.39 -10.80
C GLN A 379 5.90 -7.14 -10.68
N SER A 380 5.35 -6.14 -11.39
CA SER A 380 3.92 -5.78 -11.26
C SER A 380 2.98 -6.95 -11.59
N THR A 381 3.32 -7.76 -12.60
CA THR A 381 2.54 -8.95 -12.96
C THR A 381 2.53 -9.96 -11.82
N HIS A 382 3.70 -10.24 -11.23
CA HIS A 382 3.84 -11.15 -10.09
C HIS A 382 2.94 -10.73 -8.92
N PHE A 383 3.04 -9.48 -8.46
CA PHE A 383 2.22 -9.00 -7.35
C PHE A 383 0.73 -8.97 -7.68
N SER A 384 0.38 -8.69 -8.94
CA SER A 384 -1.03 -8.77 -9.39
C SER A 384 -1.55 -10.21 -9.29
N THR A 385 -0.79 -11.20 -9.76
CA THR A 385 -1.10 -12.64 -9.61
C THR A 385 -1.18 -13.03 -8.13
N LEU A 386 -0.24 -12.59 -7.30
CA LEU A 386 -0.21 -12.85 -5.86
C LEU A 386 -1.47 -12.35 -5.15
N PHE A 387 -1.86 -11.10 -5.42
CA PHE A 387 -3.03 -10.47 -4.79
C PHE A 387 -4.33 -11.13 -5.24
N GLU A 388 -4.43 -11.53 -6.50
CA GLU A 388 -5.58 -12.26 -7.04
C GLU A 388 -5.66 -13.67 -6.46
N ALA A 389 -4.54 -14.39 -6.34
CA ALA A 389 -4.48 -15.69 -5.71
C ALA A 389 -4.91 -15.63 -4.23
N ALA A 390 -4.43 -14.65 -3.47
CA ALA A 390 -4.81 -14.47 -2.07
C ALA A 390 -6.31 -14.15 -1.91
N GLU A 391 -6.92 -13.40 -2.84
CA GLU A 391 -8.36 -13.13 -2.86
C GLU A 391 -9.15 -14.41 -3.19
N MET A 392 -8.74 -15.17 -4.21
CA MET A 392 -9.36 -16.44 -4.60
C MET A 392 -9.32 -17.50 -3.49
N LEU A 393 -8.26 -17.48 -2.67
CA LEU A 393 -8.12 -18.35 -1.50
C LEU A 393 -8.96 -17.86 -0.30
N GLY A 394 -9.70 -16.76 -0.45
CA GLY A 394 -10.58 -16.20 0.58
C GLY A 394 -9.83 -15.54 1.73
N TRP A 395 -8.59 -15.08 1.52
CA TRP A 395 -7.77 -14.53 2.61
C TRP A 395 -8.06 -13.06 2.89
N TYR A 396 -8.57 -12.32 1.93
CA TYR A 396 -9.00 -10.93 2.13
C TYR A 396 -10.06 -10.51 1.11
N ASP A 397 -10.76 -9.43 1.44
CA ASP A 397 -11.71 -8.73 0.58
C ASP A 397 -11.15 -7.33 0.28
N LYS A 398 -11.09 -6.95 -1.01
CA LYS A 398 -10.59 -5.65 -1.48
C LYS A 398 -11.36 -4.44 -0.93
N SER A 399 -12.61 -4.63 -0.51
CA SER A 399 -13.42 -3.60 0.15
C SER A 399 -13.01 -3.34 1.61
N VAL A 400 -12.31 -4.30 2.23
CA VAL A 400 -11.91 -4.25 3.65
C VAL A 400 -10.41 -4.02 3.81
N VAL A 401 -9.60 -4.76 3.05
CA VAL A 401 -8.13 -4.73 3.11
C VAL A 401 -7.59 -4.28 1.76
N ARG A 402 -6.61 -3.37 1.82
CA ARG A 402 -5.94 -2.83 0.63
C ARG A 402 -4.58 -3.48 0.45
N CYS A 403 -4.42 -4.33 -0.56
CA CYS A 403 -3.12 -4.80 -1.03
C CYS A 403 -2.68 -3.96 -2.22
N GLN A 404 -1.47 -3.37 -2.15
CA GLN A 404 -0.99 -2.45 -3.19
C GLN A 404 0.46 -2.72 -3.54
N HIS A 405 0.72 -2.81 -4.85
CA HIS A 405 2.07 -2.75 -5.41
C HIS A 405 2.41 -1.30 -5.74
N VAL A 406 3.57 -0.85 -5.28
CA VAL A 406 4.16 0.45 -5.58
C VAL A 406 5.40 0.19 -6.43
N GLY A 407 5.16 0.11 -7.73
CA GLY A 407 6.21 -0.08 -8.74
C GLY A 407 7.05 1.18 -8.96
N PHE A 408 8.36 1.01 -9.13
CA PHE A 408 9.26 2.06 -9.62
C PHE A 408 10.03 1.60 -10.87
N GLY A 409 10.42 2.54 -11.72
CA GLY A 409 11.19 2.23 -12.94
C GLY A 409 12.66 1.88 -12.67
N VAL A 410 13.35 1.40 -13.70
CA VAL A 410 14.78 1.09 -13.65
C VAL A 410 15.63 2.34 -13.42
N VAL A 411 16.82 2.16 -12.86
CA VAL A 411 17.85 3.21 -12.78
C VAL A 411 18.71 3.12 -14.02
N LEU A 412 18.86 4.23 -14.74
CA LEU A 412 19.69 4.32 -15.94
C LEU A 412 20.89 5.22 -15.68
N GLY A 413 21.99 4.95 -16.37
CA GLY A 413 23.12 5.87 -16.47
C GLY A 413 22.78 7.04 -17.41
N GLU A 414 23.70 7.99 -17.52
CA GLU A 414 23.59 9.15 -18.41
C GLU A 414 23.67 8.77 -19.91
N ASP A 415 24.08 7.54 -20.21
CA ASP A 415 24.30 6.99 -21.54
C ASP A 415 23.02 6.45 -22.23
N LYS A 416 21.85 6.65 -21.64
CA LYS A 416 20.55 6.23 -22.18
C LYS A 416 19.58 7.36 -22.48
#